data_AF-A0AAU4RRP5-F1
#
_entry.id   AF-A0AAU4RRP5-F1
#
_cell.length_a   1.000
_cell.length_b   1.000
_cell.length_c   1.000
_cell.angle_alpha   90.00
_cell.angle_beta   90.00
_cell.angle_gamma   90.00
#
_symmetry.space_group_name_H-M   'P 1'
#
loop_
_entity.id
_entity.type
_entity.pdbx_description
1 polymer ?
#
loop_
_entity_poly.entity_id
_entity_poly.type
_entity_poly.pdbx_seq_one_letter_code
_entity_poly.pdbx_strand_id
1 'polypeptide(L)'
;MGKGKSDLTLPLSELEGYGSRLRSLKTRLDHTKKLFESYRDDIGDGSVNDALGDFESNWEDGREDITQQLDALAKMSDAVVREFRKLDDELAKQVNDKMRTEDKRPGKGNSGGS
;
A
#
# COMPACT_ATOMS: atom_id res chain seq x y z
N MET A 1 -4.07 4.19 -36.70
CA MET A 1 -3.40 4.86 -35.56
C MET A 1 -4.46 5.11 -34.48
N GLY A 2 -4.54 4.24 -33.48
CA GLY A 2 -5.54 4.32 -32.41
C GLY A 2 -5.22 5.47 -31.45
N LYS A 3 -6.21 6.33 -31.21
CA LYS A 3 -6.11 7.46 -30.26
C LYS A 3 -5.78 6.92 -28.86
N GLY A 4 -4.69 7.41 -28.28
CA GLY A 4 -4.32 7.17 -26.89
C GLY A 4 -5.42 7.67 -25.96
N LYS A 5 -6.25 6.75 -25.48
CA LYS A 5 -6.83 6.88 -24.15
C LYS A 5 -5.68 6.64 -23.20
N SER A 6 -5.42 7.59 -22.32
CA SER A 6 -4.39 7.50 -21.28
C SER A 6 -4.50 6.14 -20.58
N ASP A 7 -3.53 5.25 -20.83
CA ASP A 7 -3.44 3.87 -20.31
C ASP A 7 -3.04 3.84 -18.82
N LEU A 8 -3.40 4.90 -18.10
CA LEU A 8 -2.96 5.24 -16.75
C LEU A 8 -4.14 5.46 -15.80
N THR A 9 -5.32 4.92 -16.11
CA THR A 9 -6.39 4.76 -15.11
C THR A 9 -5.99 3.63 -14.16
N LEU A 10 -4.94 3.85 -13.38
CA LEU A 10 -4.60 2.98 -12.27
C LEU A 10 -5.66 3.18 -11.18
N PRO A 11 -6.26 2.10 -10.66
CA PRO A 11 -7.25 2.19 -9.60
C PRO A 11 -6.53 2.47 -8.27
N LEU A 12 -5.99 3.69 -8.12
CA LEU A 12 -5.18 4.08 -6.97
C LEU A 12 -5.94 3.91 -5.65
N SER A 13 -7.23 4.25 -5.63
CA SER A 13 -8.09 4.04 -4.46
C SER A 13 -8.22 2.55 -4.05
N GLU A 14 -8.18 1.64 -5.03
CA GLU A 14 -8.21 0.20 -4.75
C GLU A 14 -6.83 -0.28 -4.24
N LEU A 15 -5.74 0.21 -4.86
CA LEU A 15 -4.36 -0.10 -4.46
C LEU A 15 -4.02 0.44 -3.06
N GLU A 16 -4.57 1.58 -2.66
CA GLU A 16 -4.48 2.15 -1.31
C GLU A 16 -5.04 1.18 -0.25
N GLY A 17 -6.13 0.50 -0.58
CA GLY A 17 -6.74 -0.51 0.30
C GLY A 17 -6.07 -1.89 0.18
N TYR A 18 -5.48 -2.20 -0.97
CA TYR A 18 -5.00 -3.54 -1.29
C TYR A 18 -3.83 -3.97 -0.39
N GLY A 19 -2.81 -3.11 -0.22
CA GLY A 19 -1.68 -3.41 0.66
C GLY A 19 -2.13 -3.68 2.11
N SER A 20 -3.10 -2.92 2.60
CA SER A 20 -3.68 -3.10 3.94
C SER A 20 -4.46 -4.41 4.07
N ARG A 21 -5.18 -4.83 3.04
CA ARG A 21 -5.89 -6.12 3.01
C ARG A 21 -4.90 -7.29 3.03
N LEU A 22 -3.83 -7.22 2.26
CA LEU A 22 -2.78 -8.26 2.23
C LEU A 22 -2.08 -8.38 3.59
N ARG A 23 -1.73 -7.26 4.23
CA ARG A 23 -1.21 -7.25 5.60
C ARG A 23 -2.20 -7.85 6.61
N SER A 24 -3.50 -7.56 6.46
CA SER A 24 -4.53 -8.17 7.31
C SER A 24 -4.61 -9.69 7.14
N LEU A 25 -4.49 -10.20 5.90
CA LEU A 25 -4.42 -11.64 5.64
C LEU A 25 -3.20 -12.27 6.31
N LYS A 26 -2.02 -11.65 6.17
CA LYS A 26 -0.81 -12.07 6.88
C LYS A 26 -1.02 -12.15 8.39
N THR A 27 -1.58 -11.11 9.01
CA THR A 27 -1.87 -11.09 10.45
C THR A 27 -2.80 -12.23 10.87
N ARG A 28 -3.80 -12.57 10.06
CA ARG A 28 -4.72 -13.69 10.35
C ARG A 28 -4.03 -15.05 10.25
N LEU A 29 -3.14 -15.24 9.27
CA LEU A 29 -2.33 -16.45 9.14
C LEU A 29 -1.38 -16.62 10.34
N ASP A 30 -0.77 -15.52 10.79
CA ASP A 30 0.14 -15.50 11.95
C ASP A 30 -0.61 -15.71 13.29
N HIS A 31 -1.91 -15.40 13.36
CA HIS A 31 -2.72 -15.55 14.57
C HIS A 31 -2.94 -17.02 14.96
N THR A 32 -2.83 -17.95 14.02
CA THR A 32 -3.00 -19.40 14.27
C THR A 32 -2.05 -19.92 15.36
N LYS A 33 -0.79 -19.45 15.39
CA LYS A 33 0.19 -19.81 16.43
C LYS A 33 -0.29 -19.40 17.83
N LYS A 34 -0.71 -18.14 17.97
CA LYS A 34 -1.21 -17.59 19.25
C LYS A 34 -2.42 -18.36 19.76
N LEU A 35 -3.30 -18.79 18.84
CA LEU A 35 -4.46 -19.59 19.20
C LEU A 35 -4.03 -20.94 19.79
N PHE A 36 -3.07 -21.64 19.17
CA PHE A 36 -2.58 -22.91 19.70
C PHE A 36 -1.84 -22.76 21.03
N GLU A 37 -0.97 -21.77 21.14
CA GLU A 37 -0.28 -21.45 22.40
C GLU A 37 -1.29 -21.20 23.53
N SER A 38 -2.43 -20.56 23.24
CA SER A 38 -3.47 -20.30 24.25
C SER A 38 -4.18 -21.55 24.78
N TYR A 39 -4.24 -22.64 23.99
CA TYR A 39 -4.88 -23.89 24.40
C TYR A 39 -3.92 -24.88 25.06
N ARG A 40 -2.62 -24.66 24.96
CA ARG A 40 -1.59 -25.64 25.37
C ARG A 40 -1.69 -26.02 26.85
N ASP A 41 -2.00 -25.05 27.70
CA ASP A 41 -2.10 -25.25 29.16
C ASP A 41 -3.50 -25.74 29.59
N ASP A 42 -4.52 -25.55 28.74
CA ASP A 42 -5.89 -26.02 28.95
C ASP A 42 -6.08 -27.48 28.52
N ILE A 43 -5.22 -27.98 27.63
CA ILE A 43 -5.22 -29.36 27.16
C ILE A 43 -4.33 -30.20 28.08
N GLY A 44 -4.98 -31.02 28.92
CA GLY A 44 -4.30 -31.91 29.86
C GLY A 44 -3.72 -33.20 29.25
N ASP A 45 -3.95 -33.46 27.96
CA ASP A 45 -3.44 -34.64 27.26
C ASP A 45 -2.14 -34.31 26.50
N GLY A 46 -1.04 -34.96 26.87
CA GLY A 46 0.27 -34.72 26.25
C GLY A 46 0.31 -35.08 24.76
N SER A 47 -0.41 -36.12 24.34
CA SER A 47 -0.43 -36.55 22.93
C SER A 47 -1.15 -35.54 22.03
N VAL A 48 -2.17 -34.87 22.56
CA VAL A 48 -2.87 -33.78 21.85
C VAL A 48 -1.96 -32.56 21.75
N ASN A 49 -1.24 -32.21 22.82
CA ASN A 49 -0.27 -31.10 22.78
C ASN A 49 0.86 -31.34 21.77
N ASP A 50 1.40 -32.57 21.71
CA ASP A 50 2.41 -32.94 20.73
C ASP A 50 1.86 -32.82 19.29
N ALA A 51 0.66 -33.35 19.04
CA ALA A 51 0.02 -33.25 17.72
C ALA A 51 -0.28 -31.80 17.29
N LEU A 52 -0.65 -30.93 18.24
CA LEU A 52 -0.84 -29.50 17.98
C LEU A 52 0.49 -28.79 17.71
N GLY A 53 1.57 -29.17 18.40
CA GLY A 53 2.92 -28.68 18.15
C GLY A 53 3.41 -29.05 16.75
N ASP A 54 3.26 -30.32 16.36
CA ASP A 54 3.61 -30.80 15.02
C ASP A 54 2.79 -30.09 13.95
N PHE A 55 1.48 -29.89 14.19
CA PHE A 55 0.64 -29.12 13.28
C PHE A 55 1.10 -27.67 13.15
N GLU A 56 1.34 -26.97 14.26
CA GLU A 56 1.76 -25.57 14.25
C GLU A 56 3.10 -25.37 13.53
N SER A 57 4.07 -26.26 13.75
CA SER A 57 5.37 -26.23 13.06
C SER A 57 5.18 -26.39 11.55
N ASN A 58 4.45 -27.43 11.10
CA ASN A 58 4.22 -27.65 9.67
C ASN A 58 3.39 -26.50 9.05
N TRP A 59 2.49 -25.90 9.82
CA TRP A 59 1.72 -24.74 9.41
C TRP A 59 2.59 -23.47 9.32
N GLU A 60 3.57 -23.30 10.19
CA GLU A 60 4.57 -22.22 10.14
C GLU A 60 5.41 -22.32 8.88
N ASP A 61 6.00 -23.49 8.64
CA ASP A 61 6.78 -23.74 7.44
C ASP A 61 5.95 -23.52 6.17
N GLY A 62 4.72 -24.06 6.12
CA GLY A 62 3.85 -23.95 4.95
C GLY A 62 3.36 -22.52 4.67
N ARG A 63 3.19 -21.69 5.70
CA ARG A 63 2.69 -20.31 5.53
C ARG A 63 3.80 -19.28 5.36
N GLU A 64 5.05 -19.60 5.70
CA GLU A 64 6.17 -18.65 5.67
C GLU A 64 6.26 -17.97 4.29
N ASP A 65 6.39 -18.76 3.22
CA ASP A 65 6.48 -18.26 1.84
C ASP A 65 5.28 -17.39 1.46
N ILE A 66 4.07 -17.79 1.85
CA ILE A 66 2.84 -17.05 1.57
C ILE A 66 2.88 -15.69 2.26
N THR A 67 3.27 -15.63 3.53
CA THR A 67 3.32 -14.38 4.28
C THR A 67 4.39 -13.41 3.74
N GLN A 68 5.53 -13.93 3.27
CA GLN A 68 6.57 -13.14 2.61
C GLN A 68 6.06 -12.56 1.27
N GLN A 69 5.36 -13.37 0.47
CA GLN A 69 4.77 -12.92 -0.80
C GLN A 69 3.67 -11.86 -0.58
N LEU A 70 2.80 -12.04 0.43
CA LEU A 70 1.78 -11.05 0.79
C LEU A 70 2.40 -9.71 1.18
N ASP A 71 3.51 -9.73 1.94
CA ASP A 71 4.24 -8.52 2.32
C ASP A 71 4.90 -7.82 1.11
N ALA A 72 5.52 -8.61 0.22
CA ALA A 72 6.11 -8.08 -1.02
C ALA A 72 5.04 -7.41 -1.92
N LEU A 73 3.89 -8.07 -2.10
CA LEU A 73 2.75 -7.52 -2.84
C LEU A 73 2.21 -6.24 -2.19
N ALA A 74 2.11 -6.20 -0.87
CA ALA A 74 1.67 -5.01 -0.16
C ALA A 74 2.66 -3.83 -0.37
N LYS A 75 3.96 -4.08 -0.26
CA LYS A 75 5.01 -3.09 -0.52
C LYS A 75 4.98 -2.55 -1.95
N MET A 76 4.76 -3.42 -2.93
CA MET A 76 4.61 -3.00 -4.33
C MET A 76 3.38 -2.12 -4.52
N SER A 77 2.23 -2.49 -3.94
CA SER A 77 1.00 -1.68 -3.99
C SER A 77 1.22 -0.28 -3.38
N ASP A 78 1.84 -0.22 -2.20
CA ASP A 78 2.16 1.04 -1.53
C ASP A 78 3.14 1.89 -2.37
N ALA A 79 4.11 1.24 -3.05
CA ALA A 79 5.05 1.93 -3.92
C ALA A 79 4.37 2.56 -5.13
N VAL A 80 3.47 1.83 -5.80
CA VAL A 80 2.69 2.39 -6.93
C VAL A 80 1.90 3.62 -6.48
N VAL A 81 1.16 3.52 -5.37
CA VAL A 81 0.38 4.65 -4.83
C VAL A 81 1.28 5.86 -4.54
N ARG A 82 2.44 5.63 -3.90
CA ARG A 82 3.38 6.71 -3.57
C ARG A 82 3.93 7.41 -4.80
N GLU A 83 4.42 6.65 -5.78
CA GLU A 83 5.02 7.24 -6.99
C GLU A 83 3.98 7.98 -7.83
N PHE A 84 2.73 7.50 -7.88
CA PHE A 84 1.65 8.21 -8.55
C PHE A 84 1.29 9.53 -7.87
N ARG A 85 1.12 9.53 -6.54
CA ARG A 85 0.86 10.77 -5.80
C ARG A 85 1.98 11.80 -5.98
N LYS A 86 3.24 11.34 -5.96
CA LYS A 86 4.39 12.21 -6.20
C LYS A 86 4.36 12.82 -7.61
N LEU A 87 4.06 12.01 -8.62
CA LEU A 87 3.91 12.49 -10.00
C LEU A 87 2.79 13.54 -10.12
N ASP A 88 1.64 13.29 -9.50
CA ASP A 88 0.50 14.22 -9.49
C ASP A 88 0.85 15.54 -8.78
N ASP A 89 1.53 15.49 -7.63
CA ASP A 89 1.99 16.66 -6.88
C ASP A 89 3.00 17.50 -7.68
N GLU A 90 3.96 16.84 -8.34
CA GLU A 90 4.95 17.49 -9.20
C GLU A 90 4.28 18.19 -10.39
N LEU A 91 3.29 17.54 -11.01
CA LEU A 91 2.55 18.12 -12.13
C LEU A 91 1.70 19.32 -11.67
N ALA A 92 0.99 19.20 -10.56
CA ALA A 92 0.18 20.28 -9.99
C ALA A 92 1.02 21.51 -9.66
N LYS A 93 2.22 21.29 -9.08
CA LYS A 93 3.18 22.37 -8.80
C LYS A 93 3.63 23.07 -10.08
N GLN A 94 4.01 22.32 -11.11
CA GLN A 94 4.43 22.90 -12.39
C GLN A 94 3.32 23.73 -13.06
N VAL A 95 2.06 23.28 -12.98
CA VAL A 95 0.92 24.03 -13.51
C VAL A 95 0.72 25.34 -12.73
N ASN A 96 0.74 25.28 -11.40
CA ASN A 96 0.59 26.46 -10.55
C ASN A 96 1.73 27.48 -10.75
N ASP A 97 2.96 27.01 -10.88
CA ASP A 97 4.13 27.87 -11.12
C ASP A 97 4.01 28.59 -12.47
N LYS A 98 3.55 27.89 -13.53
CA LYS A 98 3.31 28.50 -14.85
C LYS A 98 2.18 29.53 -14.83
N MET A 99 1.06 29.23 -14.16
CA MET A 99 -0.05 30.20 -14.03
C MET A 99 0.35 31.45 -13.25
N ARG A 100 1.20 31.32 -12.21
CA ARG A 100 1.75 32.46 -11.47
C ARG A 100 2.69 33.34 -12.30
N THR A 101 3.37 32.79 -13.31
CA THR A 101 4.23 33.58 -14.19
C THR A 101 3.46 34.40 -15.23
N GLU A 102 2.28 33.96 -15.65
CA GLU A 102 1.45 34.69 -16.63
C GLU A 102 0.77 35.95 -16.04
N ASP A 103 0.58 36.00 -14.72
CA ASP A 103 -0.05 37.14 -14.01
C ASP A 103 0.92 38.29 -13.69
N LYS A 104 2.17 38.22 -14.15
CA LYS A 104 3.14 39.33 -14.09
C LYS A 104 3.15 40.15 -15.38
N ARG A 105 2.01 40.73 -15.77
CA ARG A 105 2.03 41.82 -16.76
C ARG A 105 2.49 43.10 -16.05
N PRO A 106 3.53 43.80 -16.54
CA PRO A 106 3.90 45.09 -15.97
C PRO A 106 2.76 46.06 -16.24
N GLY A 107 2.07 46.50 -15.19
CA GLY A 107 1.14 47.62 -15.25
C GLY A 107 1.90 48.84 -15.76
N LYS A 108 1.70 49.18 -17.03
CA LYS A 108 2.19 50.41 -17.64
C LYS A 108 1.42 51.57 -17.01
N GLY A 109 1.89 52.01 -15.84
CA GLY A 109 1.45 53.24 -15.19
C GLY A 109 1.78 54.42 -16.10
N ASN A 110 0.72 55.01 -16.63
CA ASN A 110 0.70 56.13 -17.55
C ASN A 110 1.46 57.34 -16.99
N SER A 111 2.48 57.79 -17.71
CA SER A 111 3.04 59.14 -17.60
C SER A 111 2.10 60.14 -18.28
N GLY A 112 1.56 61.08 -17.52
CA GLY A 112 0.83 62.27 -17.98
C GLY A 112 0.20 62.90 -16.75
N GLY A 113 0.47 64.14 -16.36
CA GLY A 113 0.75 65.33 -17.14
C GLY A 113 -0.27 66.38 -16.67
N SER A 114 0.23 67.58 -16.34
CA SER A 114 -0.42 68.75 -15.72
C SER A 114 -0.50 68.78 -14.19
#